data_AF-A0AA97D7X4-F1
#
_entry.id   AF-A0AA97D7X4-F1
#
_cell.length_a   1.000
_cell.length_b   1.000
_cell.length_c   1.000
_cell.angle_alpha   90.00
_cell.angle_beta   90.00
_cell.angle_gamma   90.00
#
_symmetry.space_group_name_H-M   'P 1'
#
loop_
_entity.id
_entity.type
_entity.pdbx_description
1 polymer ?
#
loop_
_entity_poly.entity_id
_entity_poly.type
_entity_poly.pdbx_seq_one_letter_code
_entity_poly.pdbx_strand_id
1 'polypeptide(L)'
;MSAIMRYVIVVFSLFLVSCASEYAVKTGLELAPNAGIYLSDPPVSLDLDNWQQVLQVTHDAEQHTLLAQLNLSSERGINLVVMTVQGMPIFQLEKAPLGAVKSERMLPIGAVDPRYILADIMLVHWPIDVLNSQLYGLVIDEQGATRRLYQGKRLISEIQFLDSQTKLVNYERDYSIIFQRVN
;
A
#
# COMPACT_ATOMS: atom_id res chain seq x y z
N MET A 1 -9.91 -57.31 6.45
CA MET A 1 -9.31 -56.24 5.61
C MET A 1 -7.79 -56.40 5.66
N SER A 2 -7.16 -56.70 4.52
CA SER A 2 -5.73 -56.99 4.42
C SER A 2 -4.88 -55.82 4.93
N ALA A 3 -3.79 -56.10 5.64
CA ALA A 3 -2.84 -55.10 6.14
C ALA A 3 -2.28 -54.20 5.01
N ILE A 4 -2.22 -54.74 3.79
CA ILE A 4 -1.80 -54.03 2.58
C ILE A 4 -2.79 -52.91 2.23
N MET A 5 -4.09 -53.16 2.38
CA MET A 5 -5.13 -52.16 2.10
C MET A 5 -5.09 -51.00 3.10
N ARG A 6 -4.68 -51.24 4.35
CA ARG A 6 -4.47 -50.18 5.35
C ARG A 6 -3.26 -49.30 5.03
N TYR A 7 -2.16 -49.90 4.56
CA TYR A 7 -0.97 -49.14 4.15
C TYR A 7 -1.22 -48.26 2.93
N VAL A 8 -1.94 -48.76 1.92
CA VAL A 8 -2.29 -47.97 0.73
C VAL A 8 -3.15 -46.76 1.11
N ILE A 9 -4.12 -46.93 2.01
CA ILE A 9 -4.98 -45.82 2.46
C ILE A 9 -4.14 -44.77 3.22
N VAL A 10 -3.27 -45.19 4.15
CA VAL A 10 -2.43 -44.25 4.92
C VAL A 10 -1.48 -43.47 4.01
N VAL A 11 -0.83 -44.14 3.07
CA VAL A 11 0.08 -43.49 2.10
C VAL A 11 -0.69 -42.52 1.19
N PHE A 12 -1.90 -42.88 0.74
CA PHE A 12 -2.73 -41.99 -0.08
C PHE A 12 -3.26 -40.78 0.70
N SER A 13 -3.53 -40.93 2.00
CA SER A 13 -3.89 -39.80 2.88
C SER A 13 -2.74 -38.82 3.11
N LEU A 14 -1.49 -39.29 3.13
CA LEU A 14 -0.30 -38.45 3.26
C LEU A 14 -0.05 -37.55 2.03
N PHE A 15 -0.45 -37.99 0.83
CA PHE A 15 -0.34 -37.17 -0.39
C PHE A 15 -1.37 -36.02 -0.46
N LEU A 16 -2.45 -36.06 0.32
CA LEU A 16 -3.51 -35.04 0.28
C LEU A 16 -3.20 -33.79 1.13
N VAL A 17 -2.16 -33.80 1.97
CA VAL A 17 -1.83 -32.68 2.89
C VAL A 17 -0.88 -31.65 2.24
N SER A 18 -0.36 -31.89 1.04
CA SER A 18 0.70 -31.06 0.44
C SER A 18 0.24 -29.82 -0.35
N CYS A 19 -1.06 -29.54 -0.47
CA CYS A 19 -1.56 -28.42 -1.28
C CYS A 19 -2.24 -27.29 -0.48
N ALA A 20 -2.05 -27.22 0.84
CA ALA A 20 -2.44 -26.05 1.62
C ALA A 20 -1.26 -25.08 1.77
N SER A 21 -0.64 -24.69 0.65
CA SER A 21 0.19 -23.48 0.64
C SER A 21 -0.74 -22.30 0.46
N GLU A 22 -0.93 -21.51 1.52
CA GLU A 22 -1.64 -20.25 1.47
C GLU A 22 -0.85 -19.30 0.54
N TYR A 23 -1.27 -19.24 -0.72
CA TYR A 23 -0.66 -18.33 -1.70
C TYR A 23 -1.03 -16.91 -1.27
N ALA A 24 -0.08 -16.19 -0.67
CA ALA A 24 -0.22 -14.76 -0.40
C ALA A 24 -0.60 -14.06 -1.72
N VAL A 25 -1.79 -13.47 -1.77
CA VAL A 25 -2.30 -12.80 -2.97
C VAL A 25 -1.49 -11.52 -3.17
N LYS A 26 -0.51 -11.56 -4.08
CA LYS A 26 0.18 -10.35 -4.53
C LYS A 26 -0.75 -9.56 -5.44
N THR A 27 -1.45 -8.57 -4.89
CA THR A 27 -2.26 -7.64 -5.67
C THR A 27 -1.35 -6.59 -6.30
N GLY A 28 -1.07 -6.73 -7.60
CA GLY A 28 -0.39 -5.70 -8.39
C GLY A 28 -1.31 -4.50 -8.62
N LEU A 29 -0.78 -3.30 -8.44
CA LEU A 29 -1.43 -2.05 -8.77
C LEU A 29 -0.55 -1.31 -9.79
N GLU A 30 -1.07 -1.11 -10.99
CA GLU A 30 -0.38 -0.35 -12.02
C GLU A 30 -0.30 1.13 -11.64
N LEU A 31 0.91 1.63 -11.44
CA LEU A 31 1.13 3.06 -11.18
C LEU A 31 1.39 3.84 -12.46
N ALA A 32 1.75 3.14 -13.53
CA ALA A 32 1.96 3.59 -14.90
C ALA A 32 1.63 2.42 -15.86
N PRO A 33 1.47 2.64 -17.17
CA PRO A 33 1.13 1.57 -18.11
C PRO A 33 2.13 0.39 -18.02
N ASN A 34 1.63 -0.80 -17.68
CA ASN A 34 2.40 -2.05 -17.50
C ASN A 34 3.50 -1.98 -16.42
N ALA A 35 3.40 -1.06 -15.47
CA ALA A 35 4.42 -0.86 -14.44
C ALA A 35 3.78 -0.39 -13.12
N GLY A 36 4.24 -0.88 -11.98
CA GLY A 36 3.52 -0.64 -10.73
C GLY A 36 4.18 -1.23 -9.50
N ILE A 37 3.34 -1.43 -8.48
CA ILE A 37 3.74 -1.92 -7.16
C ILE A 37 2.84 -3.06 -6.71
N TYR A 38 3.40 -4.05 -6.03
CA TYR A 38 2.61 -5.03 -5.27
C TYR A 38 2.24 -4.44 -3.91
N LEU A 39 0.96 -4.46 -3.56
CA LEU A 39 0.45 -3.99 -2.27
C LEU A 39 0.80 -5.01 -1.16
N SER A 40 2.06 -4.98 -0.74
CA SER A 40 2.63 -5.91 0.23
C SER A 40 2.20 -5.62 1.67
N ASP A 41 2.52 -6.55 2.57
CA ASP A 41 2.44 -6.28 4.01
C ASP A 41 3.47 -5.20 4.44
N PRO A 42 3.26 -4.56 5.61
CA PRO A 42 4.24 -3.69 6.21
C PRO A 42 5.57 -4.41 6.50
N PRO A 43 6.71 -3.73 6.31
CA PRO A 43 8.01 -4.23 6.76
C PRO A 43 7.99 -4.48 8.27
N VAL A 44 8.68 -5.51 8.73
CA VAL A 44 8.82 -5.80 10.18
C VAL A 44 9.46 -4.63 10.94
N SER A 45 10.33 -3.86 10.27
CA SER A 45 10.97 -2.66 10.84
C SER A 45 10.04 -1.46 10.97
N LEU A 46 8.83 -1.52 10.41
CA LEU A 46 7.88 -0.42 10.37
C LEU A 46 6.65 -0.78 11.20
N ASP A 47 6.58 -0.18 12.39
CA ASP A 47 5.43 -0.22 13.26
C ASP A 47 4.98 1.23 13.51
N LEU A 48 3.84 1.60 12.95
CA LEU A 48 3.23 2.91 13.14
C LEU A 48 1.85 2.69 13.76
N ASP A 49 1.75 2.99 15.05
CA ASP A 49 0.49 3.03 15.76
C ASP A 49 -0.01 4.47 15.87
N ASN A 50 -1.29 4.67 15.59
CA ASN A 50 -1.99 5.95 15.65
C ASN A 50 -1.31 7.08 14.85
N TRP A 51 -0.72 6.77 13.69
CA TRP A 51 -0.21 7.81 12.81
C TRP A 51 -1.37 8.62 12.24
N GLN A 52 -1.42 9.90 12.56
CA GLN A 52 -2.43 10.82 12.06
C GLN A 52 -1.76 11.94 11.27
N GLN A 53 -2.27 12.21 10.08
CA GLN A 53 -1.84 13.34 9.26
C GLN A 53 -3.03 14.13 8.73
N VAL A 54 -2.77 15.40 8.51
CA VAL A 54 -3.50 16.20 7.55
C VAL A 54 -2.93 15.91 6.16
N LEU A 55 -3.80 15.54 5.22
CA LEU A 55 -3.46 15.40 3.81
C LEU A 55 -4.04 16.60 3.05
N GLN A 56 -3.18 17.40 2.43
CA GLN A 56 -3.60 18.40 1.46
C GLN A 56 -3.43 17.81 0.07
N VAL A 57 -4.55 17.47 -0.57
CA VAL A 57 -4.59 16.89 -1.91
C VAL A 57 -4.93 17.97 -2.90
N THR A 58 -4.14 18.09 -3.96
CA THR A 58 -4.40 19.04 -5.07
C THR A 58 -4.52 18.27 -6.37
N HIS A 59 -5.60 18.49 -7.11
CA HIS A 59 -5.88 17.91 -8.44
C HIS A 59 -6.74 18.91 -9.24
N ASP A 60 -6.43 19.13 -10.52
CA ASP A 60 -7.18 20.07 -11.40
C ASP A 60 -7.46 21.46 -10.78
N ALA A 61 -6.49 22.02 -10.06
CA ALA A 61 -6.57 23.28 -9.30
C ALA A 61 -7.56 23.29 -8.10
N GLU A 62 -8.24 22.18 -7.82
CA GLU A 62 -8.99 22.00 -6.59
C GLU A 62 -8.07 21.48 -5.49
N GLN A 63 -8.22 22.04 -4.29
CA GLN A 63 -7.48 21.61 -3.10
C GLN A 63 -8.47 21.08 -2.05
N HIS A 64 -8.23 19.86 -1.58
CA HIS A 64 -8.98 19.23 -0.52
C HIS A 64 -8.07 18.98 0.67
N THR A 65 -8.59 19.27 1.87
CA THR A 65 -7.93 18.92 3.13
C THR A 65 -8.66 17.74 3.75
N LEU A 66 -7.92 16.68 4.01
CA LEU A 66 -8.40 15.43 4.58
C LEU A 66 -7.62 15.11 5.85
N LEU A 67 -8.19 14.25 6.69
CA LEU A 67 -7.48 13.62 7.79
C LEU A 67 -7.29 12.15 7.47
N ALA A 68 -6.07 11.64 7.63
CA ALA A 68 -5.74 10.24 7.48
C ALA A 68 -5.25 9.68 8.80
N GLN A 69 -5.84 8.56 9.21
CA GLN A 69 -5.36 7.75 10.33
C GLN A 69 -4.86 6.42 9.78
N LEU A 70 -3.60 6.12 10.05
CA LEU A 70 -2.91 4.92 9.61
C LEU A 70 -2.41 4.17 10.83
N ASN A 71 -2.79 2.90 10.91
CA ASN A 71 -2.19 1.93 11.81
C ASN A 71 -1.59 0.83 10.95
N LEU A 72 -0.31 0.53 11.15
CA LEU A 72 0.34 -0.55 10.44
C LEU A 72 1.36 -1.25 11.31
N SER A 73 1.38 -2.57 11.23
CA SER A 73 2.41 -3.42 11.82
C SER A 73 2.49 -4.73 11.04
N SER A 74 3.61 -5.43 11.13
CA SER A 74 3.72 -6.76 10.53
C SER A 74 2.73 -7.78 11.11
N GLU A 75 2.29 -7.60 12.36
CA GLU A 75 1.35 -8.51 13.05
C GLU A 75 -0.11 -8.22 12.75
N ARG A 76 -0.51 -6.94 12.61
CA ARG A 76 -1.92 -6.54 12.40
C ARG A 76 -2.23 -6.18 10.95
N GLY A 77 -1.21 -6.02 10.11
CA GLY A 77 -1.36 -5.59 8.73
C GLY A 77 -1.56 -4.08 8.65
N ILE A 78 -2.48 -3.62 7.81
CA ILE A 78 -2.71 -2.20 7.49
C ILE A 78 -4.18 -1.85 7.77
N ASN A 79 -4.41 -0.78 8.51
CA ASN A 79 -5.71 -0.14 8.65
C ASN A 79 -5.54 1.36 8.36
N LEU A 80 -6.24 1.84 7.35
CA LEU A 80 -6.22 3.22 6.89
C LEU A 80 -7.64 3.76 6.85
N VAL A 81 -7.89 4.85 7.57
CA VAL A 81 -9.14 5.60 7.51
C VAL A 81 -8.83 6.99 6.99
N VAL A 82 -9.50 7.40 5.93
CA VAL A 82 -9.43 8.76 5.41
C VAL A 82 -10.78 9.42 5.58
N MET A 83 -10.79 10.64 6.12
CA MET A 83 -11.99 11.37 6.49
C MET A 83 -11.87 12.85 6.11
N THR A 84 -13.01 13.53 6.03
CA THR A 84 -13.02 14.99 5.94
C THR A 84 -12.50 15.61 7.24
N VAL A 85 -12.13 16.89 7.23
CA VAL A 85 -11.73 17.61 8.46
C VAL A 85 -12.82 17.66 9.53
N GLN A 86 -14.09 17.43 9.16
CA GLN A 86 -15.21 17.32 10.09
C GLN A 86 -15.37 15.91 10.69
N GLY A 87 -14.48 14.97 10.35
CA GLY A 87 -14.51 13.59 10.85
C GLY A 87 -15.46 12.67 10.10
N MET A 88 -16.02 13.08 8.96
CA MET A 88 -16.85 12.19 8.14
C MET A 88 -15.96 11.26 7.32
N PRO A 89 -16.07 9.94 7.48
CA PRO A 89 -15.21 9.01 6.75
C PRO A 89 -15.53 9.03 5.26
N ILE A 90 -14.47 9.05 4.45
CA ILE A 90 -14.52 9.07 3.00
C ILE A 90 -14.34 7.66 2.47
N PHE A 91 -13.29 7.00 2.94
CA PHE A 91 -13.03 5.60 2.67
C PHE A 91 -12.23 4.98 3.82
N GLN A 92 -12.31 3.65 3.87
CA GLN A 92 -11.50 2.81 4.73
C GLN A 92 -10.79 1.78 3.87
N LEU A 93 -9.57 1.46 4.24
CA LEU A 93 -8.78 0.40 3.63
C LEU A 93 -8.20 -0.48 4.73
N GLU A 94 -8.37 -1.78 4.56
CA GLU A 94 -7.84 -2.79 5.46
C GLU A 94 -7.09 -3.84 4.68
N LYS A 95 -5.95 -4.28 5.22
CA LYS A 95 -5.21 -5.42 4.71
C LYS A 95 -4.71 -6.21 5.92
N ALA A 96 -5.32 -7.36 6.18
CA ALA A 96 -4.77 -8.31 7.15
C ALA A 96 -3.42 -8.85 6.64
N PRO A 97 -2.51 -9.31 7.53
CA PRO A 97 -1.27 -9.96 7.13
C PRO A 97 -1.55 -11.07 6.13
N LEU A 98 -0.81 -11.11 5.01
CA LEU A 98 -1.00 -12.05 3.88
C LEU A 98 -2.39 -12.02 3.21
N GLY A 99 -3.32 -11.22 3.71
CA GLY A 99 -4.67 -11.07 3.21
C GLY A 99 -4.77 -10.11 2.03
N ALA A 100 -5.91 -10.17 1.34
CA ALA A 100 -6.24 -9.23 0.28
C ALA A 100 -6.51 -7.81 0.85
N VAL A 101 -6.25 -6.81 0.02
CA VAL A 101 -6.66 -5.43 0.30
C VAL A 101 -8.18 -5.32 0.16
N LYS A 102 -8.84 -4.91 1.24
CA LYS A 102 -10.26 -4.58 1.29
C LYS A 102 -10.39 -3.07 1.38
N SER A 103 -11.31 -2.49 0.61
CA SER A 103 -11.57 -1.06 0.67
C SER A 103 -13.06 -0.80 0.61
N GLU A 104 -13.54 0.09 1.48
CA GLU A 104 -14.92 0.55 1.52
C GLU A 104 -14.95 2.06 1.26
N ARG A 105 -15.78 2.50 0.31
CA ARG A 105 -15.99 3.93 0.04
C ARG A 105 -17.31 4.35 0.67
N MET A 106 -17.26 5.37 1.51
CA MET A 106 -18.41 5.87 2.28
C MET A 106 -18.95 7.18 1.68
N LEU A 107 -18.11 7.94 0.97
CA LEU A 107 -18.51 9.14 0.22
C LEU A 107 -18.07 9.05 -1.25
N PRO A 108 -18.88 9.59 -2.18
CA PRO A 108 -18.51 9.72 -3.59
C PRO A 108 -17.56 10.90 -3.77
N ILE A 109 -16.33 10.76 -3.29
CA ILE A 109 -15.23 11.59 -3.80
C ILE A 109 -14.88 11.05 -5.19
N GLY A 110 -14.35 11.89 -6.08
CA GLY A 110 -14.04 11.53 -7.48
C GLY A 110 -13.33 10.18 -7.62
N ALA A 111 -13.26 9.63 -8.84
CA ALA A 111 -12.91 8.23 -9.16
C ALA A 111 -11.52 7.69 -8.71
N VAL A 112 -10.89 8.29 -7.70
CA VAL A 112 -9.65 7.84 -7.07
C VAL A 112 -9.89 6.54 -6.31
N ASP A 113 -9.19 5.49 -6.74
CA ASP A 113 -9.17 4.20 -6.06
C ASP A 113 -8.34 4.30 -4.76
N PRO A 114 -8.90 3.96 -3.57
CA PRO A 114 -8.17 3.94 -2.30
C PRO A 114 -6.84 3.18 -2.33
N ARG A 115 -6.71 2.19 -3.23
CA ARG A 115 -5.47 1.44 -3.44
C ARG A 115 -4.31 2.33 -3.90
N TYR A 116 -4.58 3.41 -4.65
CA TYR A 116 -3.54 4.37 -5.04
C TYR A 116 -3.04 5.20 -3.86
N ILE A 117 -3.94 5.58 -2.94
CA ILE A 117 -3.52 6.29 -1.72
C ILE A 117 -2.66 5.38 -0.84
N LEU A 118 -3.01 4.09 -0.73
CA LEU A 118 -2.13 3.14 -0.06
C LEU A 118 -0.77 3.05 -0.73
N ALA A 119 -0.71 2.96 -2.06
CA ALA A 119 0.56 2.93 -2.78
C ALA A 119 1.40 4.20 -2.55
N ASP A 120 0.77 5.37 -2.51
CA ASP A 120 1.45 6.63 -2.19
C ASP A 120 2.01 6.62 -0.75
N ILE A 121 1.23 6.14 0.22
CA ILE A 121 1.69 5.95 1.61
C ILE A 121 2.87 4.98 1.66
N MET A 122 2.82 3.85 0.93
CA MET A 122 3.94 2.92 0.86
C MET A 122 5.19 3.60 0.27
N LEU A 123 5.04 4.34 -0.85
CA LEU A 123 6.14 5.08 -1.48
C LEU A 123 6.76 6.14 -0.55
N VAL A 124 5.99 6.67 0.40
CA VAL A 124 6.47 7.63 1.40
C VAL A 124 7.16 6.93 2.57
N HIS A 125 6.59 5.84 3.09
CA HIS A 125 6.97 5.29 4.40
C HIS A 125 7.83 4.02 4.35
N TRP A 126 7.79 3.26 3.26
CA TRP A 126 8.52 1.98 3.23
C TRP A 126 10.01 2.24 2.99
N PRO A 127 10.89 1.42 3.59
CA PRO A 127 12.30 1.41 3.25
C PRO A 127 12.53 1.15 1.75
N ILE A 128 13.55 1.79 1.20
CA ILE A 128 13.83 1.78 -0.25
C ILE A 128 14.14 0.37 -0.78
N ASP A 129 14.80 -0.47 0.01
CA ASP A 129 15.11 -1.87 -0.30
C ASP A 129 13.82 -2.72 -0.38
N VAL A 130 12.88 -2.48 0.53
CA VAL A 130 11.57 -3.14 0.48
C VAL A 130 10.81 -2.69 -0.76
N LEU A 131 10.76 -1.37 -1.04
CA LEU A 131 10.07 -0.86 -2.24
C LEU A 131 10.64 -1.45 -3.51
N ASN A 132 11.96 -1.49 -3.67
CA ASN A 132 12.60 -2.09 -4.84
C ASN A 132 12.16 -3.55 -5.09
N SER A 133 11.89 -4.33 -4.04
CA SER A 133 11.40 -5.71 -4.17
C SER A 133 9.92 -5.83 -4.57
N GLN A 134 9.14 -4.76 -4.39
CA GLN A 134 7.70 -4.74 -4.68
C GLN A 134 7.36 -4.05 -6.00
N LEU A 135 8.30 -3.33 -6.60
CA LEU A 135 8.10 -2.65 -7.87
C LEU A 135 8.28 -3.60 -9.05
N TYR A 136 7.47 -3.40 -10.09
CA TYR A 136 7.62 -4.08 -11.38
C TYR A 136 7.58 -3.05 -12.51
N GLY A 137 8.53 -3.11 -13.43
CA GLY A 137 8.64 -2.15 -14.54
C GLY A 137 8.98 -0.71 -14.11
N LEU A 138 9.25 -0.48 -12.82
CA LEU A 138 9.63 0.82 -12.25
C LEU A 138 10.97 0.72 -11.52
N VAL A 139 11.68 1.84 -11.46
CA VAL A 139 12.92 2.00 -10.69
C VAL A 139 12.70 3.14 -9.71
N ILE A 140 13.12 2.94 -8.46
CA ILE A 140 13.06 3.98 -7.44
C ILE A 140 14.47 4.33 -6.98
N ASP A 141 14.74 5.63 -6.91
CA ASP A 141 16.00 6.18 -6.46
C ASP A 141 15.75 7.08 -5.25
N GLU A 142 16.62 7.00 -4.25
CA GLU A 142 16.56 7.80 -3.04
C GLU A 142 17.91 8.50 -2.83
N GLN A 143 17.89 9.83 -2.90
CA GLN A 143 19.06 10.68 -2.75
C GLN A 143 18.76 11.77 -1.71
N GLY A 144 19.39 11.66 -0.55
CA GLY A 144 19.19 12.60 0.56
C GLY A 144 17.72 12.65 0.98
N ALA A 145 17.12 13.82 0.85
CA ALA A 145 15.73 14.09 1.26
C ALA A 145 14.72 13.93 0.10
N THR A 146 15.09 13.24 -0.99
CA THR A 146 14.24 13.10 -2.17
C THR A 146 14.24 11.67 -2.68
N ARG A 147 13.06 11.18 -3.01
CA ARG A 147 12.83 9.88 -3.64
C ARG A 147 12.11 10.08 -4.96
N ARG A 148 12.57 9.41 -6.01
CA ARG A 148 12.03 9.55 -7.37
C ARG A 148 11.73 8.18 -7.96
N LEU A 149 10.54 8.05 -8.52
CA LEU A 149 10.05 6.84 -9.16
C LEU A 149 10.03 7.03 -10.67
N TYR A 150 10.69 6.14 -11.41
CA TYR A 150 10.87 6.23 -12.85
C TYR A 150 10.33 5.00 -13.58
N GLN A 151 9.83 5.23 -14.79
CA GLN A 151 9.65 4.20 -15.82
C GLN A 151 10.62 4.51 -16.97
N GLY A 152 11.76 3.81 -17.01
CA GLY A 152 12.85 4.19 -17.91
C GLY A 152 13.38 5.59 -17.57
N LYS A 153 13.23 6.55 -18.50
CA LYS A 153 13.62 7.96 -18.29
C LYS A 153 12.47 8.86 -17.82
N ARG A 154 11.26 8.34 -17.76
CA ARG A 154 10.06 9.10 -17.44
C ARG A 154 9.87 9.14 -15.94
N LEU A 155 9.79 10.34 -15.35
CA LEU A 155 9.48 10.52 -13.94
C LEU A 155 7.98 10.29 -13.72
N ILE A 156 7.65 9.35 -12.84
CA ILE A 156 6.27 8.96 -12.50
C ILE A 156 5.81 9.66 -11.24
N SER A 157 6.69 9.70 -10.23
CA SER A 157 6.41 10.35 -8.94
C SER A 157 7.69 10.88 -8.32
N GLU A 158 7.58 11.97 -7.57
CA GLU A 158 8.63 12.53 -6.73
C GLU A 158 8.11 12.73 -5.31
N ILE A 159 8.91 12.32 -4.33
CA ILE A 159 8.65 12.50 -2.91
C ILE A 159 9.78 13.34 -2.32
N GLN A 160 9.42 14.44 -1.67
CA GLN A 160 10.33 15.33 -0.97
C GLN A 160 10.05 15.27 0.53
N PHE A 161 11.04 14.84 1.30
CA PHE A 161 10.98 14.78 2.76
C PHE A 161 11.48 16.10 3.33
N LEU A 162 10.59 16.89 3.94
CA LEU A 162 10.93 18.16 4.58
C LEU A 162 10.75 18.00 6.10
N ASP A 163 11.36 18.89 6.89
CA ASP A 163 11.39 18.76 8.36
C ASP A 163 10.00 18.63 9.02
N SER A 164 9.00 19.34 8.48
CA SER A 164 7.64 19.39 9.05
C SER A 164 6.58 18.72 8.17
N GLN A 165 6.92 18.32 6.95
CA GLN A 165 5.96 17.80 5.98
C GLN A 165 6.64 16.93 4.92
N THR A 166 5.90 15.99 4.35
CA THR A 166 6.33 15.27 3.14
C THR A 166 5.47 15.72 1.99
N LYS A 167 6.08 16.03 0.84
CA LYS A 167 5.34 16.32 -0.39
C LYS A 167 5.54 15.19 -1.38
N LEU A 168 4.43 14.61 -1.85
CA LEU A 168 4.40 13.69 -2.97
C LEU A 168 3.77 14.39 -4.17
N VAL A 169 4.40 14.26 -5.35
CA VAL A 169 3.86 14.72 -6.63
C VAL A 169 3.75 13.51 -7.55
N ASN A 170 2.56 13.25 -8.07
CA ASN A 170 2.28 12.20 -9.03
C ASN A 170 2.10 12.80 -10.42
N TYR A 171 3.06 12.53 -11.31
CA TYR A 171 3.05 13.06 -12.69
C TYR A 171 2.28 12.17 -13.67
N GLU A 172 1.89 10.95 -13.28
CA GLU A 172 1.04 10.08 -14.12
C GLU A 172 -0.44 10.45 -14.00
N ARG A 173 -0.86 10.89 -12.81
CA ARG A 173 -2.26 11.15 -12.45
C ARG A 173 -2.53 12.61 -12.07
N ASP A 174 -1.57 13.49 -12.33
CA ASP A 174 -1.71 14.95 -12.19
C ASP A 174 -2.22 15.42 -10.81
N TYR A 175 -1.71 14.85 -9.72
CA TYR A 175 -2.00 15.30 -8.36
C TYR A 175 -0.77 15.46 -7.48
N SER A 176 -0.92 16.20 -6.39
CA SER A 176 0.05 16.22 -5.30
C SER A 176 -0.60 16.04 -3.94
N ILE A 177 0.13 15.45 -3.00
CA ILE A 177 -0.28 15.27 -1.62
C ILE A 177 0.78 15.87 -0.71
N ILE A 178 0.38 16.75 0.21
CA ILE A 178 1.22 17.17 1.33
C ILE A 178 0.75 16.42 2.58
N PHE A 179 1.66 15.66 3.17
CA PHE A 179 1.48 14.95 4.43
C PHE A 179 2.02 15.83 5.54
N GLN A 180 1.17 16.22 6.48
CA GLN A 180 1.57 17.04 7.63
C GLN A 180 1.11 16.39 8.94
N ARG A 181 2.00 16.31 9.92
CA ARG A 181 1.68 15.79 11.25
C ARG A 181 0.59 16.62 11.92
N VAL A 182 -0.35 15.94 12.56
CA VAL A 182 -1.24 16.56 13.54
C VAL A 182 -0.41 16.80 14.80
N ASN A 183 -0.25 18.06 15.19
CA ASN A 183 0.45 18.45 16.43
C ASN A 183 -0.39 18.15 17.68
#